data_AF-A0A662IUY5-F1
#
_entry.id   AF-A0A662IUY5-F1
#
_cell.length_a   1.000
_cell.length_b   1.000
_cell.length_c   1.000
_cell.angle_alpha   90.00
_cell.angle_beta   90.00
_cell.angle_gamma   90.00
#
_symmetry.space_group_name_H-M   'P 1'
#
loop_
_entity.id
_entity.type
_entity.pdbx_description
1 polymer ?
#
loop_
_entity_poly.entity_id
_entity_poly.type
_entity_poly.pdbx_seq_one_letter_code
_entity_poly.pdbx_strand_id
1 'polypeptide(L)'
;MTLKKLRDLDFELWRALTKLYIDDPLQHFYLIYDLTYQLDRIDVLFDVEDRRVRSYLLVWLGTPFASFMVWGFSEEVVEAAVEGAAKCGMPCIVQVQLGEPLTLALDLLKRRGLKFNVKRYLDMAVDGESFKPYSPERAIP
;
A
#
# COMPACT_ATOMS: atom_id res chain seq x y z
N MET A 1 4.01 -7.28 -18.83
CA MET A 1 3.95 -7.44 -17.36
C MET A 1 5.27 -7.98 -16.78
N THR A 2 5.77 -7.38 -15.70
CA THR A 2 6.97 -7.82 -14.96
C THR A 2 6.83 -7.40 -13.50
N LEU A 3 7.03 -8.34 -12.57
CA LEU A 3 7.04 -8.06 -11.15
C LEU A 3 8.43 -7.61 -10.70
N LYS A 4 8.51 -6.49 -9.97
CA LYS A 4 9.74 -5.94 -9.41
C LYS A 4 9.62 -5.75 -7.91
N LYS A 5 10.70 -6.01 -7.16
CA LYS A 5 10.77 -5.74 -5.72
C LYS A 5 11.54 -4.45 -5.43
N LEU A 6 11.53 -4.02 -4.16
CA LEU A 6 12.33 -2.87 -3.71
C LEU A 6 13.83 -2.99 -4.05
N ARG A 7 14.41 -4.20 -3.93
CA ARG A 7 15.80 -4.45 -4.32
C ARG A 7 16.09 -4.28 -5.82
N ASP A 8 15.04 -4.28 -6.65
CA ASP A 8 15.11 -4.12 -8.10
C ASP A 8 14.87 -2.65 -8.52
N LEU A 9 14.91 -1.72 -7.55
CA LEU A 9 14.77 -0.28 -7.78
C LEU A 9 15.95 0.26 -8.59
N ASP A 10 15.71 0.45 -9.88
CA ASP A 10 16.61 1.10 -10.83
C ASP A 10 16.09 2.51 -11.20
N PHE A 11 16.89 3.27 -11.96
CA PHE A 11 16.50 4.62 -12.38
C PHE A 11 15.21 4.66 -13.22
N GLU A 12 14.94 3.62 -14.02
CA GLU A 12 13.72 3.54 -14.83
C GLU A 12 12.49 3.32 -13.94
N LEU A 13 12.56 2.41 -12.97
CA LEU A 13 11.49 2.18 -12.01
C LEU A 13 11.27 3.42 -11.14
N TRP A 14 12.34 4.06 -10.65
CA TRP A 14 12.22 5.32 -9.90
C TRP A 14 11.54 6.42 -10.72
N ARG A 15 11.87 6.55 -12.01
CA ARG A 15 11.19 7.49 -12.92
C ARG A 15 9.71 7.15 -13.10
N ALA A 16 9.36 5.86 -13.17
CA ALA A 16 7.97 5.44 -13.25
C ALA A 16 7.19 5.76 -11.97
N LEU A 17 7.79 5.54 -10.80
CA LEU A 17 7.19 5.83 -9.48
C LEU A 17 7.00 7.33 -9.24
N THR A 18 8.01 8.13 -9.58
CA THR A 18 7.90 9.59 -9.48
C THR A 18 6.86 10.15 -10.44
N LYS A 19 6.76 9.61 -11.67
CA LYS A 19 5.68 9.97 -12.59
C LYS A 19 4.31 9.60 -12.02
N LEU A 20 4.16 8.39 -11.49
CA LEU A 20 2.93 7.91 -10.86
C LEU A 20 2.47 8.86 -9.75
N TYR A 21 3.40 9.27 -8.88
CA TYR A 21 3.12 10.26 -7.83
C TYR A 21 2.78 11.65 -8.35
N ILE A 22 3.46 12.15 -9.39
CA ILE A 22 3.14 13.46 -9.98
C ILE A 22 1.74 13.45 -10.61
N ASP A 23 1.34 12.33 -11.23
CA ASP A 23 0.05 12.19 -11.88
C ASP A 23 -1.11 12.09 -10.85
N ASP A 24 -0.91 11.42 -9.71
CA ASP A 24 -1.87 11.37 -8.59
C ASP A 24 -1.16 11.39 -7.20
N PRO A 25 -0.84 12.59 -6.68
CA PRO A 25 -0.09 12.69 -5.44
C PRO A 25 -0.81 12.09 -4.24
N LEU A 26 -2.14 12.19 -4.17
CA LEU A 26 -2.91 11.78 -3.00
C LEU A 26 -2.91 10.26 -2.83
N GLN A 27 -3.05 9.51 -3.92
CA GLN A 27 -3.03 8.03 -3.86
C GLN A 27 -1.62 7.47 -3.57
N HIS A 28 -0.59 8.21 -3.96
CA HIS A 28 0.78 7.70 -3.98
C HIS A 28 1.71 8.34 -2.96
N PHE A 29 1.20 9.26 -2.15
CA PHE A 29 1.97 9.98 -1.14
C PHE A 29 2.74 9.03 -0.21
N TYR A 30 2.05 8.05 0.39
CA TYR A 30 2.68 7.12 1.33
C TYR A 30 3.74 6.24 0.67
N LEU A 31 3.55 5.84 -0.59
CA LEU A 31 4.55 5.07 -1.32
C LEU A 31 5.86 5.86 -1.45
N ILE A 32 5.79 7.11 -1.91
CA ILE A 32 7.00 7.94 -2.07
C ILE A 32 7.60 8.32 -0.72
N TYR A 33 6.76 8.65 0.27
CA TYR A 33 7.21 8.96 1.62
C TYR A 33 7.99 7.79 2.21
N ASP A 34 7.43 6.58 2.17
CA ASP A 34 8.07 5.41 2.79
C ASP A 34 9.34 4.98 2.03
N LEU A 35 9.33 5.05 0.69
CA LEU A 35 10.54 4.83 -0.12
C LEU A 35 11.67 5.83 0.19
N THR A 36 11.33 7.01 0.69
CA THR A 36 12.31 8.06 1.01
C THR A 36 12.77 7.98 2.46
N TYR A 37 11.87 7.67 3.40
CA TYR A 37 12.11 7.87 4.83
C TYR A 37 12.03 6.60 5.68
N GLN A 38 11.49 5.49 5.16
CA GLN A 38 11.18 4.29 5.94
C GLN A 38 11.69 2.99 5.29
N LEU A 39 12.78 3.06 4.52
CA LEU A 39 13.33 1.91 3.76
C LEU A 39 13.61 0.65 4.61
N ASP A 40 13.93 0.81 5.89
CA ASP A 40 14.18 -0.29 6.84
C ASP A 40 12.90 -0.97 7.35
N ARG A 41 11.74 -0.37 7.10
CA ARG A 41 10.43 -0.82 7.59
C ARG A 41 9.48 -1.21 6.49
N ILE A 42 9.90 -1.15 5.23
CA ILE A 42 9.05 -1.49 4.10
C ILE A 42 9.59 -2.61 3.24
N ASP A 43 8.68 -3.31 2.59
CA ASP A 43 8.96 -4.07 1.37
C ASP A 43 7.92 -3.67 0.33
N VAL A 44 8.27 -3.78 -0.95
CA VAL A 44 7.38 -3.38 -2.03
C VAL A 44 7.44 -4.38 -3.17
N LEU A 45 6.29 -4.71 -3.73
CA LEU A 45 6.13 -5.47 -4.96
C LEU A 45 5.39 -4.62 -5.98
N PHE A 46 6.02 -4.33 -7.10
CA PHE A 46 5.46 -3.56 -8.21
C PHE A 46 5.08 -4.48 -9.36
N ASP A 47 3.88 -4.29 -9.91
CA ASP A 47 3.54 -4.78 -11.24
C ASP A 47 3.81 -3.69 -12.29
N VAL A 48 4.76 -3.97 -13.18
CA VAL A 48 5.22 -3.03 -14.19
C VAL A 48 4.90 -3.54 -15.60
N GLU A 49 4.31 -2.67 -16.40
CA GLU A 49 4.05 -2.91 -17.82
C GLU A 49 4.34 -1.64 -18.62
N ASP A 50 5.04 -1.79 -19.76
CA ASP A 50 5.40 -0.68 -20.63
C ASP A 50 6.01 0.53 -19.89
N ARG A 51 6.90 0.23 -18.93
CA ARG A 51 7.57 1.21 -18.04
C ARG A 51 6.62 2.04 -17.17
N ARG A 52 5.42 1.52 -16.90
CA ARG A 52 4.43 2.10 -15.99
C ARG A 52 4.12 1.12 -14.89
N VAL A 53 3.94 1.65 -13.68
CA VAL A 53 3.46 0.86 -12.55
C VAL A 53 1.93 0.78 -12.65
N ARG A 54 1.39 -0.42 -12.83
CA ARG A 54 -0.06 -0.66 -12.94
C ARG A 54 -0.70 -0.94 -11.60
N SER A 55 0.05 -1.58 -10.72
CA SER A 55 -0.35 -1.90 -9.36
C SER A 55 0.88 -2.08 -8.48
N TYR A 56 0.70 -2.00 -7.17
CA TYR A 56 1.75 -2.35 -6.23
C TYR A 56 1.17 -2.85 -4.90
N LEU A 57 1.98 -3.63 -4.20
CA LEU A 57 1.82 -3.94 -2.79
C LEU A 57 2.92 -3.21 -2.02
N LEU A 58 2.52 -2.27 -1.17
CA LEU A 58 3.38 -1.66 -0.16
C LEU A 58 3.16 -2.39 1.16
N VAL A 59 4.20 -3.06 1.65
CA VAL A 59 4.22 -3.68 2.97
C VAL A 59 4.90 -2.72 3.93
N TRP A 60 4.21 -2.33 4.99
CA TRP A 60 4.77 -1.56 6.10
C TRP A 60 4.79 -2.41 7.36
N LEU A 61 5.98 -2.59 7.94
CA LEU A 61 6.22 -3.42 9.12
C LEU A 61 6.30 -2.52 10.36
N GLY A 62 5.17 -2.41 11.06
CA GLY A 62 5.08 -1.71 12.34
C GLY A 62 4.97 -2.65 13.54
N THR A 63 5.12 -2.06 14.71
CA THR A 63 4.80 -2.71 15.99
C THR A 63 3.64 -1.92 16.61
N PRO A 64 2.47 -2.53 16.87
CA PRO A 64 2.22 -3.98 17.00
C PRO A 64 1.58 -4.68 15.78
N PHE A 65 1.53 -4.05 14.60
CA PHE A 65 0.86 -4.61 13.42
C PHE A 65 1.60 -4.30 12.11
N ALA A 66 1.41 -5.16 11.12
CA ALA A 66 1.86 -4.94 9.75
C ALA A 66 0.70 -4.48 8.84
N SER A 67 1.01 -3.67 7.84
CA SER A 67 0.06 -3.22 6.83
C SER A 67 0.49 -3.69 5.45
N PHE A 68 -0.45 -4.28 4.70
CA PHE A 68 -0.29 -4.76 3.34
C PHE A 68 -1.22 -3.94 2.46
N MET A 69 -0.70 -2.89 1.82
CA MET A 69 -1.48 -1.93 1.06
C MET A 69 -1.37 -2.21 -0.44
N VAL A 70 -2.48 -2.60 -1.04
CA VAL A 70 -2.59 -2.84 -2.48
C VAL A 70 -3.20 -1.62 -3.16
N TRP A 71 -2.50 -1.11 -4.16
CA TRP A 71 -3.03 -0.10 -5.09
C TRP A 71 -3.11 -0.68 -6.51
N GLY A 72 -4.18 -0.34 -7.23
CA GLY A 72 -4.46 -0.91 -8.54
C GLY A 72 -4.96 -2.35 -8.47
N PHE A 73 -5.13 -2.98 -9.63
CA PHE A 73 -5.54 -4.39 -9.71
C PHE A 73 -4.50 -5.23 -10.47
N SER A 74 -3.95 -6.21 -9.76
CA SER A 74 -3.20 -7.37 -10.27
C SER A 74 -3.52 -8.52 -9.34
N GLU A 75 -3.86 -9.68 -9.91
CA GLU A 75 -4.14 -10.88 -9.13
C GLU A 75 -2.91 -11.28 -8.31
N GLU A 76 -1.73 -11.23 -8.92
CA GLU A 76 -0.46 -11.58 -8.28
C GLU A 76 -0.12 -10.66 -7.10
N VAL A 77 -0.43 -9.37 -7.21
CA VAL A 77 -0.21 -8.39 -6.13
C VAL A 77 -1.17 -8.63 -4.97
N VAL A 78 -2.45 -8.90 -5.26
CA VAL A 78 -3.46 -9.22 -4.22
C VAL A 78 -3.13 -10.54 -3.53
N GLU A 79 -2.74 -11.56 -4.31
CA GLU A 79 -2.28 -12.84 -3.77
C GLU A 79 -1.07 -12.66 -2.87
N ALA A 80 -0.04 -11.91 -3.32
CA ALA A 80 1.14 -11.62 -2.51
C ALA A 80 0.79 -10.94 -1.18
N ALA A 81 -0.20 -10.04 -1.17
CA ALA A 81 -0.67 -9.37 0.04
C ALA A 81 -1.27 -10.37 1.04
N VAL A 82 -2.16 -11.25 0.56
CA VAL A 82 -2.81 -12.26 1.41
C VAL A 82 -1.81 -13.33 1.88
N GLU A 83 -0.91 -13.78 1.00
CA GLU A 83 0.18 -14.70 1.36
C GLU A 83 1.10 -14.11 2.44
N GLY A 84 1.48 -12.85 2.25
CA GLY A 84 2.33 -12.12 3.18
C GLY A 84 1.68 -11.98 4.55
N ALA A 85 0.41 -11.53 4.57
CA ALA A 85 -0.37 -11.40 5.80
C ALA A 85 -0.52 -12.74 6.53
N ALA A 86 -0.76 -13.84 5.80
CA ALA A 86 -0.87 -15.17 6.38
C ALA A 86 0.41 -15.67 7.07
N LYS A 87 1.58 -15.21 6.60
CA LYS A 87 2.92 -15.63 7.09
C LYS A 87 3.56 -14.63 8.04
N CYS A 88 2.96 -13.45 8.22
CA CYS A 88 3.57 -12.32 8.94
C CYS A 88 3.79 -12.59 10.44
N GLY A 89 3.02 -13.48 11.05
CA GLY A 89 3.18 -13.85 12.46
C GLY A 89 2.71 -12.80 13.48
N MET A 90 2.13 -11.69 13.02
CA MET A 90 1.51 -10.64 13.83
C MET A 90 0.17 -10.19 13.22
N PRO A 91 -0.67 -9.41 13.95
CA PRO A 91 -1.87 -8.84 13.38
C PRO A 91 -1.57 -8.02 12.12
N CYS A 92 -2.35 -8.26 11.06
CA CYS A 92 -2.16 -7.63 9.77
C CYS A 92 -3.41 -6.85 9.35
N ILE A 93 -3.18 -5.73 8.66
CA ILE A 93 -4.21 -5.00 7.93
C ILE A 93 -3.93 -5.19 6.44
N VAL A 94 -4.87 -5.79 5.72
CA VAL A 94 -4.80 -5.87 4.25
C VAL A 94 -5.73 -4.77 3.70
N GLN A 95 -5.13 -3.76 3.08
CA GLN A 95 -5.84 -2.63 2.48
C GLN A 95 -5.94 -2.86 0.97
N VAL A 96 -7.15 -2.85 0.45
CA VAL A 96 -7.45 -3.09 -0.97
C VAL A 96 -8.55 -2.12 -1.42
N GLN A 97 -8.51 -1.76 -2.70
CA GLN A 97 -9.57 -0.95 -3.31
C GLN A 97 -10.89 -1.75 -3.40
N LEU A 98 -12.01 -1.03 -3.43
CA LEU A 98 -13.33 -1.64 -3.65
C LEU A 98 -13.41 -2.29 -5.05
N GLY A 99 -14.30 -3.27 -5.21
CA GLY A 99 -14.51 -3.99 -6.47
C GLY A 99 -13.75 -5.31 -6.55
N GLU A 100 -13.05 -5.53 -7.67
CA GLU A 100 -12.34 -6.78 -7.96
C GLU A 100 -11.23 -7.11 -6.93
N PRO A 101 -10.34 -6.16 -6.53
CA PRO A 101 -9.31 -6.45 -5.52
C PRO A 101 -9.89 -6.95 -4.20
N LEU A 102 -10.96 -6.32 -3.71
CA LEU A 102 -11.66 -6.75 -2.50
C LEU A 102 -12.26 -8.14 -2.63
N THR A 103 -12.91 -8.42 -3.77
CA THR A 103 -13.57 -9.72 -4.00
C THR A 103 -12.55 -10.84 -3.98
N LEU A 104 -11.44 -10.67 -4.71
CA LEU A 104 -10.34 -11.61 -4.75
C LEU A 104 -9.70 -11.81 -3.38
N ALA A 105 -9.39 -10.72 -2.66
CA ALA A 105 -8.80 -10.80 -1.32
C ALA A 105 -9.69 -11.59 -0.35
N LEU A 106 -11.01 -11.34 -0.36
CA LEU A 106 -11.95 -12.06 0.51
C LEU A 106 -11.99 -13.56 0.20
N ASP A 107 -11.97 -13.94 -1.07
CA ASP A 107 -11.99 -15.34 -1.47
C ASP A 107 -10.69 -16.06 -1.09
N LEU A 108 -9.53 -15.41 -1.27
CA LEU A 108 -8.24 -15.94 -0.83
C LEU A 108 -8.16 -16.10 0.70
N LEU A 109 -8.61 -15.10 1.46
CA LEU A 109 -8.65 -15.14 2.92
C LEU A 109 -9.54 -16.29 3.43
N LYS A 110 -10.71 -16.50 2.82
CA LYS A 110 -11.63 -17.60 3.14
C LYS A 110 -11.02 -18.96 2.81
N ARG A 111 -10.45 -19.13 1.61
CA ARG A 111 -9.80 -20.39 1.18
C ARG A 111 -8.67 -20.79 2.12
N ARG A 112 -7.98 -19.83 2.72
CA ARG A 112 -6.93 -20.07 3.73
C ARG A 112 -7.43 -20.28 5.16
N GLY A 113 -8.74 -20.16 5.41
CA GLY A 113 -9.32 -20.32 6.74
C GLY A 113 -8.87 -19.26 7.74
N LEU A 114 -8.46 -18.07 7.27
CA LEU A 114 -8.02 -16.99 8.13
C LEU A 114 -9.20 -16.32 8.83
N LYS A 115 -9.00 -15.90 10.09
CA LYS A 115 -9.96 -15.06 10.80
C LYS A 115 -9.73 -13.60 10.41
N PHE A 116 -10.76 -12.94 9.88
CA PHE A 116 -10.67 -11.54 9.48
C PHE A 116 -11.97 -10.77 9.75
N ASN A 117 -11.86 -9.45 9.78
CA ASN A 117 -12.98 -8.52 9.80
C ASN A 117 -12.80 -7.50 8.68
N VAL A 118 -13.89 -7.15 8.00
CA VAL A 118 -13.89 -6.19 6.89
C VAL A 118 -14.39 -4.85 7.41
N LYS A 119 -13.58 -3.81 7.22
CA LYS A 119 -13.94 -2.42 7.50
C LYS A 119 -13.78 -1.61 6.22
N ARG A 120 -14.60 -0.58 6.07
CA ARG A 120 -14.53 0.38 4.95
C ARG A 120 -14.12 1.73 5.48
N TYR A 121 -13.22 2.38 4.75
CA TYR A 121 -12.68 3.68 5.07
C TYR A 121 -12.82 4.59 3.84
N LEU A 122 -12.84 5.89 4.08
CA LEU A 122 -12.77 6.91 3.05
C LEU A 122 -11.39 7.54 3.11
N ASP A 123 -10.78 7.77 1.96
CA ASP A 123 -9.58 8.58 1.87
C ASP A 123 -9.96 10.03 2.19
N MET A 124 -9.31 10.60 3.20
CA MET A 124 -9.54 11.98 3.62
C MET A 124 -8.30 12.80 3.28
N ALA A 125 -8.49 13.85 2.51
CA ALA A 125 -7.48 14.85 2.21
C ALA A 125 -8.02 16.23 2.59
N VAL A 126 -7.13 17.11 3.04
CA VAL A 126 -7.45 18.49 3.36
C VAL A 126 -6.23 19.35 3.01
N ASP A 127 -6.48 20.56 2.54
CA ASP A 127 -5.41 21.52 2.30
C ASP A 127 -4.85 22.07 3.61
N GLY A 128 -3.65 22.65 3.53
CA GLY A 128 -2.95 23.18 4.71
C GLY A 128 -3.68 24.34 5.39
N GLU A 129 -4.48 25.11 4.65
CA GLU A 129 -5.24 26.25 5.18
C GLU A 129 -6.49 25.79 5.95
N SER A 130 -7.08 24.68 5.52
CA SER A 130 -8.32 24.11 6.07
C SER A 130 -8.07 22.99 7.08
N PHE A 131 -6.81 22.54 7.23
CA PHE A 131 -6.45 21.50 8.19
C PHE A 131 -6.75 21.96 9.61
N LYS A 132 -7.61 21.19 10.31
CA LYS A 132 -7.92 21.40 11.71
C LYS A 132 -7.23 20.30 12.52
N PRO A 133 -6.13 20.61 13.25
CA PRO A 133 -5.43 19.60 14.01
C PRO A 133 -6.34 18.99 15.07
N TYR A 134 -6.14 17.71 15.33
CA TYR A 134 -6.78 17.05 16.46
C TYR A 134 -6.12 17.53 17.76
N SER A 135 -6.92 18.08 18.69
CA SER A 135 -6.43 18.79 19.89
C SER A 135 -5.51 19.98 19.58
N PRO A 136 -6.03 21.05 18.94
CA PRO A 136 -5.24 22.24 18.58
C PRO A 136 -4.51 22.86 19.78
N GLU A 137 -5.10 22.79 20.97
CA GLU A 137 -4.54 23.29 22.23
C GLU A 137 -3.26 22.56 22.68
N ARG A 138 -2.97 21.39 22.10
CA ARG A 138 -1.76 20.58 22.39
C ARG A 138 -0.71 20.67 21.29
N ALA A 139 -1.00 21.36 20.19
CA ALA A 139 -0.04 21.55 19.12
C ALA A 139 1.04 22.54 19.58
N ILE A 140 2.31 22.15 19.45
CA ILE A 140 3.45 23.04 19.70
C ILE A 140 3.61 23.91 18.43
N PRO A 141 3.70 25.24 18.54
CA PRO A 141 3.90 26.13 17.40
C PRO A 141 5.23 25.88 16.69
#